data_AF-A0AAV0TKF5-F1
#
_entry.id   AF-A0AAV0TKF5-F1
#
_cell.length_a   1.000
_cell.length_b   1.000
_cell.length_c   1.000
_cell.angle_alpha   90.00
_cell.angle_beta   90.00
_cell.angle_gamma   90.00
#
_symmetry.space_group_name_H-M   'P 1'
#
loop_
_entity.id
_entity.type
_entity.pdbx_description
1 polymer ?
#
loop_
_entity_poly.entity_id
_entity_poly.type
_entity_poly.pdbx_seq_one_letter_code
_entity_poly.pdbx_strand_id
1 'polypeptide(L)'
;MMHDEPPQPLHEQPPQPQHEHKLEVTDDVRHDAEDDDDDDDGAGGKRRLFRFKPAFDVVLAREVIRCFPWAAGYGRTRSAWMNVAARVQSTLESMKGVAFTRGSALDHAIVKRRVDMLLEAFRKHEMSSLRGSGTPEEFDMRNKLLAILTRVVDEQTLNKGAMREKRVQAALQVAQHSLEELESSVAMLVPSSAGLTSSPAVSTPPTIPLMPIAPAPASTSTGAVSRGSSSSSPVQQTAAVSRSDSNKRSSRTTSAFASSSSTHETKRPRTDKTAVSMDVALDLEEQKLRLEERRVALEEERLAWEKQKAQQDGQERQALLDVLRAQGSLVAELLVHLRTPKEALDSHDL
;
A
#
# COMPACT_ATOMS: atom_id res chain seq x y z
N MET A 1 7.65 -30.50 -64.41
CA MET A 1 6.75 -29.64 -63.62
C MET A 1 7.65 -28.73 -62.82
N MET A 2 7.57 -27.43 -63.09
CA MET A 2 8.48 -26.41 -62.54
C MET A 2 8.08 -26.10 -61.10
N HIS A 3 9.06 -26.09 -60.20
CA HIS A 3 8.88 -25.66 -58.82
C HIS A 3 9.00 -24.12 -58.78
N ASP A 4 7.87 -23.49 -58.45
CA ASP A 4 7.74 -22.05 -58.25
C ASP A 4 8.17 -21.75 -56.80
N GLU A 5 9.32 -21.09 -56.65
CA GLU A 5 9.90 -20.68 -55.38
C GLU A 5 9.35 -19.29 -55.00
N PRO A 6 8.67 -19.12 -53.85
CA PRO A 6 8.11 -17.83 -53.47
C PRO A 6 9.21 -16.84 -53.03
N PRO A 7 9.09 -15.55 -53.39
CA PRO A 7 10.12 -14.55 -53.13
C PRO A 7 10.22 -14.18 -51.64
N GLN A 8 11.46 -14.06 -51.15
CA GLN A 8 11.75 -13.63 -49.79
C GLN A 8 11.42 -12.14 -49.57
N PRO A 9 10.91 -11.75 -48.40
CA PRO A 9 10.65 -10.36 -48.07
C PRO A 9 11.95 -9.58 -47.82
N LEU A 10 12.09 -8.46 -48.53
CA LEU A 10 13.15 -7.47 -48.37
C LEU A 10 13.14 -6.89 -46.94
N HIS A 11 14.30 -6.94 -46.30
CA HIS A 11 14.56 -6.37 -44.99
C HIS A 11 14.59 -4.84 -45.10
N GLU A 12 13.48 -4.19 -44.74
CA GLU A 12 13.35 -2.73 -44.74
C GLU A 12 14.03 -2.17 -43.47
N GLN A 13 15.17 -1.52 -43.69
CA GLN A 13 16.01 -0.92 -42.64
C GLN A 13 15.40 0.43 -42.23
N PRO A 14 15.07 0.65 -40.94
CA PRO A 14 14.48 1.92 -40.52
C PRO A 14 15.52 3.07 -40.54
N PRO A 15 15.10 4.30 -40.90
CA PRO A 15 15.99 5.45 -41.00
C PRO A 15 16.50 5.87 -39.62
N GLN A 16 17.82 6.06 -39.51
CA GLN A 16 18.46 6.65 -38.33
C GLN A 16 18.01 8.09 -38.13
N PRO A 17 17.56 8.49 -36.93
CA PRO A 17 17.37 9.89 -36.59
C PRO A 17 18.73 10.54 -36.31
N GLN A 18 19.09 11.50 -37.16
CA GLN A 18 20.12 12.48 -36.86
C GLN A 18 19.57 13.42 -35.78
N HIS A 19 20.13 13.34 -34.57
CA HIS A 19 19.97 14.37 -33.55
C HIS A 19 21.31 15.03 -33.25
N GLU A 20 21.50 16.18 -33.90
CA GLU A 20 22.43 17.22 -33.49
C GLU A 20 22.03 17.74 -32.11
N HIS A 21 22.76 17.33 -31.07
CA HIS A 21 22.79 18.06 -29.81
C HIS A 21 24.04 18.95 -29.78
N LYS A 22 23.90 20.13 -30.39
CA LYS A 22 24.70 21.31 -30.04
C LYS A 22 23.98 21.97 -28.86
N LEU A 23 24.40 21.66 -27.64
CA LEU A 23 24.08 22.46 -26.47
C LEU A 23 25.39 22.81 -25.78
N GLU A 24 25.62 24.12 -25.78
CA GLU A 24 26.79 24.81 -25.29
C GLU A 24 27.04 24.50 -23.81
N VAL A 25 28.27 24.09 -23.55
CA VAL A 25 28.95 24.24 -22.27
C VAL A 25 28.95 25.73 -21.93
N THR A 26 28.12 26.12 -20.96
CA THR A 26 28.34 27.32 -20.15
C THR A 26 28.72 26.86 -18.76
N ASP A 27 30.02 26.60 -18.65
CA ASP A 27 30.78 26.57 -17.41
C ASP A 27 30.88 28.03 -16.94
N ASP A 28 30.02 28.44 -16.01
CA ASP A 28 30.26 29.66 -15.23
C ASP A 28 29.94 29.42 -13.76
N VAL A 29 31.05 29.10 -13.10
CA VAL A 29 31.29 29.02 -11.67
C VAL A 29 30.67 30.21 -10.93
N ARG A 30 29.62 29.94 -10.15
CA ARG A 30 29.32 30.69 -8.93
C ARG A 30 29.15 29.73 -7.76
N HIS A 31 30.30 29.45 -7.13
CA HIS A 31 30.39 29.21 -5.69
C HIS A 31 29.90 30.47 -4.95
N ASP A 32 29.53 30.29 -3.67
CA ASP A 32 29.02 31.29 -2.71
C ASP A 32 27.51 31.52 -2.71
N ALA A 33 26.80 30.50 -2.24
CA ALA A 33 25.72 30.71 -1.29
C ALA A 33 25.77 29.54 -0.29
N GLU A 34 26.59 29.71 0.75
CA GLU A 34 26.36 29.06 2.02
C GLU A 34 24.99 29.56 2.52
N ASP A 35 23.93 28.87 2.10
CA ASP A 35 22.59 29.01 2.66
C ASP A 35 22.61 28.23 3.99
N ASP A 36 23.29 28.83 4.97
CA ASP A 36 23.08 28.56 6.39
C ASP A 36 21.62 28.92 6.69
N ASP A 37 20.71 27.97 6.39
CA ASP A 37 19.37 27.87 6.99
C ASP A 37 19.55 27.52 8.49
N ASP A 38 20.28 28.36 9.22
CA ASP A 38 20.12 28.52 10.65
C ASP A 38 18.71 29.10 10.85
N ASP A 39 17.76 28.20 11.12
CA ASP A 39 16.42 28.52 11.60
C ASP A 39 16.54 29.32 12.91
N ASP A 40 16.73 30.63 12.76
CA ASP A 40 16.73 31.64 13.82
C ASP A 40 15.43 31.51 14.62
N ASP A 41 15.58 30.94 15.83
CA ASP A 41 14.62 30.87 16.92
C ASP A 41 14.40 32.27 17.55
N GLY A 42 14.12 33.24 16.68
CA GLY A 42 13.75 34.61 17.01
C GLY A 42 12.38 34.65 17.70
N ALA A 43 12.44 34.75 19.03
CA ALA A 43 11.32 34.92 19.94
C ALA A 43 10.36 36.06 19.51
N GLY A 44 9.16 35.71 19.04
CA GLY A 44 8.05 36.66 18.95
C GLY A 44 6.97 36.41 17.88
N GLY A 45 5.88 35.73 18.26
CA GLY A 45 4.54 36.27 17.96
C GLY A 45 3.57 35.51 17.04
N LYS A 46 3.96 34.47 16.29
CA LYS A 46 2.98 33.64 15.54
C LYS A 46 3.38 32.17 15.63
N ARG A 47 2.48 31.33 16.16
CA ARG A 47 2.67 29.87 16.19
C ARG A 47 2.99 29.40 14.78
N ARG A 48 4.24 29.02 14.50
CA ARG A 48 4.63 28.47 13.20
C ARG A 48 3.87 27.16 13.02
N LEU A 49 3.06 27.09 11.97
CA LEU A 49 2.39 25.85 11.60
C LEU A 49 3.43 24.83 11.18
N PHE A 50 3.21 23.56 11.55
CA PHE A 50 4.06 22.46 11.10
C PHE A 50 4.12 22.41 9.57
N ARG A 51 5.34 22.41 9.02
CA ARG A 51 5.59 22.38 7.57
C ARG A 51 6.01 20.98 7.14
N PHE A 52 5.24 20.38 6.23
CA PHE A 52 5.54 19.05 5.71
C PHE A 52 6.71 19.09 4.72
N LYS A 53 7.76 18.32 5.01
CA LYS A 53 8.86 17.99 4.10
C LYS A 53 8.57 16.63 3.41
N PRO A 54 9.16 16.34 2.23
CA PRO A 54 9.01 15.05 1.55
C PRO A 54 9.29 13.85 2.46
N ALA A 55 10.32 13.96 3.29
CA ALA A 55 10.63 12.94 4.29
C ALA A 55 9.53 12.69 5.32
N PHE A 56 8.77 13.73 5.68
CA PHE A 56 7.62 13.62 6.58
C PHE A 56 6.41 13.04 5.84
N ASP A 57 6.25 13.33 4.54
CA ASP A 57 5.20 12.74 3.72
C ASP A 57 5.36 11.21 3.62
N VAL A 58 6.61 10.70 3.58
CA VAL A 58 6.88 9.25 3.63
C VAL A 58 6.33 8.65 4.93
N VAL A 59 6.69 9.21 6.08
CA VAL A 59 6.20 8.73 7.40
C VAL A 59 4.68 8.81 7.47
N LEU A 60 4.11 9.94 7.03
CA LEU A 60 2.67 10.16 6.96
C LEU A 60 1.97 9.06 6.15
N ALA A 61 2.44 8.79 4.92
CA ALA A 61 1.83 7.79 4.06
C ALA A 61 1.93 6.38 4.66
N ARG A 62 3.06 6.03 5.28
CA ARG A 62 3.23 4.73 5.97
C ARG A 62 2.22 4.54 7.10
N GLU A 63 2.09 5.52 8.00
CA GLU A 63 1.15 5.42 9.12
C GLU A 63 -0.31 5.39 8.68
N VAL A 64 -0.64 6.11 7.60
CA VAL A 64 -1.97 6.08 7.00
C VAL A 64 -2.29 4.70 6.43
N ILE A 65 -1.34 4.03 5.76
CA ILE A 65 -1.51 2.66 5.27
C ILE A 65 -1.71 1.69 6.45
N ARG A 66 -0.90 1.80 7.51
CA ARG A 66 -1.00 0.93 8.69
C ARG A 66 -2.34 1.05 9.42
N CYS A 67 -2.78 2.28 9.68
CA CYS A 67 -3.99 2.54 10.46
C CYS A 67 -5.27 2.49 9.62
N PHE A 68 -5.13 2.71 8.32
CA PHE A 68 -6.18 2.73 7.31
C PHE A 68 -7.50 3.38 7.77
N PRO A 69 -7.50 4.72 7.96
CA PRO A 69 -8.59 5.42 8.65
C PRO A 69 -9.94 5.36 7.92
N TRP A 70 -9.97 5.00 6.63
CA TRP A 70 -11.21 4.83 5.86
C TRP A 70 -11.98 3.54 6.17
N ALA A 71 -11.32 2.51 6.72
CA ALA A 71 -12.03 1.31 7.20
C ALA A 71 -12.75 1.54 8.53
N ALA A 72 -12.50 2.67 9.20
CA ALA A 72 -13.23 3.00 10.41
C ALA A 72 -14.72 3.16 10.09
N GLY A 73 -15.56 2.43 10.82
CA GLY A 73 -17.01 2.54 10.71
C GLY A 73 -17.52 3.97 10.89
N TYR A 74 -18.72 4.24 10.40
CA TYR A 74 -19.36 5.56 10.50
C TYR A 74 -19.30 6.11 11.93
N GLY A 75 -18.94 7.39 12.08
CA GLY A 75 -18.73 8.04 13.37
C GLY A 75 -17.38 7.77 14.04
N ARG A 76 -16.59 6.77 13.61
CA ARG A 76 -15.25 6.47 14.15
C ARG A 76 -14.10 7.02 13.32
N THR A 77 -14.36 7.51 12.11
CA THR A 77 -13.34 8.03 11.19
C THR A 77 -12.49 9.13 11.82
N ARG A 78 -13.08 10.03 12.61
CA ARG A 78 -12.34 11.09 13.32
C ARG A 78 -11.31 10.52 14.29
N SER A 79 -11.71 9.55 15.11
CA SER A 79 -10.82 8.88 16.06
C SER A 79 -9.69 8.12 15.35
N ALA A 80 -9.98 7.53 14.19
CA ALA A 80 -8.97 6.85 13.38
C ALA A 80 -7.92 7.84 12.85
N TRP A 81 -8.33 9.01 12.36
CA TRP A 81 -7.40 10.07 11.96
C TRP A 81 -6.62 10.66 13.13
N MET A 82 -7.21 10.74 14.33
CA MET A 82 -6.48 11.13 15.55
C MET A 82 -5.37 10.13 15.89
N ASN A 83 -5.65 8.83 15.76
CA ASN A 83 -4.65 7.79 15.97
C ASN A 83 -3.52 7.87 14.93
N VAL A 84 -3.84 8.13 13.65
CA VAL A 84 -2.82 8.39 12.62
C VAL A 84 -1.93 9.56 13.02
N ALA A 85 -2.53 10.69 13.43
CA ALA A 85 -1.77 11.88 13.80
C ALA A 85 -0.83 11.62 14.99
N ALA A 86 -1.31 10.94 16.02
CA ALA A 86 -0.50 10.55 17.18
C ALA A 86 0.68 9.65 16.79
N ARG A 87 0.46 8.68 15.90
CA ARG A 87 1.52 7.79 15.40
C ARG A 87 2.55 8.51 14.55
N VAL A 88 2.11 9.36 13.62
CA VAL A 88 3.01 10.18 12.81
C VAL A 88 3.88 11.06 13.71
N GLN A 89 3.27 11.68 14.72
CA GLN A 89 4.01 12.49 15.69
C GLN A 89 5.07 11.67 16.43
N SER A 90 4.69 10.53 17.01
CA SER A 90 5.60 9.64 17.73
C SER A 90 6.74 9.12 16.85
N THR A 91 6.46 8.74 15.60
CA THR A 91 7.47 8.27 14.65
C THR A 91 8.43 9.40 14.25
N LEU A 92 7.94 10.61 14.03
CA LEU A 92 8.78 11.77 13.70
C LEU A 92 9.66 12.20 14.87
N GLU A 93 9.14 12.17 16.09
CA GLU A 93 9.90 12.41 17.33
C GLU A 93 11.02 11.37 17.46
N SER A 94 10.71 10.08 17.25
CA SER A 94 11.68 9.00 17.42
C SER A 94 12.73 8.90 16.31
N MET A 95 12.35 9.08 15.04
CA MET A 95 13.25 8.83 13.90
C MET A 95 14.00 10.07 13.44
N LYS A 96 13.37 11.24 13.53
CA LYS A 96 13.90 12.49 12.95
C LYS A 96 14.23 13.54 14.01
N GLY A 97 14.10 13.21 15.29
CA GLY A 97 14.37 14.14 16.39
C GLY A 97 13.48 15.37 16.40
N VAL A 98 12.33 15.32 15.72
CA VAL A 98 11.42 16.47 15.60
C VAL A 98 10.64 16.60 16.90
N ALA A 99 10.90 17.64 17.69
CA ALA A 99 10.18 17.89 18.93
C ALA A 99 8.87 18.66 18.68
N PHE A 100 7.73 18.07 19.05
CA PHE A 100 6.44 18.77 19.03
C PHE A 100 6.18 19.38 20.42
N THR A 101 6.17 20.72 20.49
CA THR A 101 5.82 21.43 21.72
C THR A 101 4.29 21.54 21.87
N ARG A 102 3.82 21.92 23.07
CA ARG A 102 2.39 21.92 23.48
C ARG A 102 1.45 22.83 22.65
N GLY A 103 1.90 23.39 21.54
CA GLY A 103 1.11 24.18 20.59
C GLY A 103 1.39 23.92 19.10
N SER A 104 2.30 23.00 18.77
CA SER A 104 2.61 22.60 17.39
C SER A 104 2.19 21.17 17.05
N ALA A 105 1.47 20.50 17.96
CA ALA A 105 1.01 19.13 17.80
C ALA A 105 0.26 18.93 16.46
N LEU A 106 0.50 17.78 15.85
CA LEU A 106 -0.08 17.43 14.57
C LEU A 106 -1.57 17.10 14.78
N ASP A 107 -2.47 17.96 14.30
CA ASP A 107 -3.91 17.70 14.40
C ASP A 107 -4.40 16.75 13.29
N HIS A 108 -5.40 15.93 13.60
CA HIS A 108 -6.03 15.00 12.66
C HIS A 108 -6.53 15.69 11.38
N ALA A 109 -7.01 16.94 11.48
CA ALA A 109 -7.45 17.72 10.33
C ALA A 109 -6.28 18.13 9.41
N ILE A 110 -5.12 18.44 9.99
CA ILE A 110 -3.90 18.82 9.25
C ILE A 110 -3.36 17.59 8.50
N VAL A 111 -3.23 16.46 9.20
CA VAL A 111 -2.83 15.16 8.65
C VAL A 111 -3.73 14.76 7.49
N LYS A 112 -5.05 14.76 7.70
CA LYS A 112 -6.01 14.40 6.67
C LYS A 112 -5.89 15.32 5.45
N ARG A 113 -5.84 16.65 5.67
CA ARG A 113 -5.70 17.62 4.56
C ARG A 113 -4.42 17.39 3.77
N ARG A 114 -3.30 17.08 4.44
CA ARG A 114 -2.03 16.79 3.76
C ARG A 114 -2.12 15.52 2.90
N VAL A 115 -2.75 14.47 3.41
CA VAL A 115 -2.98 13.23 2.65
C VAL A 115 -3.87 13.47 1.44
N ASP A 116 -4.99 14.19 1.60
CA ASP A 116 -5.89 14.53 0.50
C ASP A 116 -5.15 15.30 -0.61
N MET A 117 -4.30 16.26 -0.23
CA MET A 117 -3.46 17.04 -1.15
C MET A 117 -2.44 16.18 -1.89
N LEU A 118 -1.77 15.23 -1.18
CA LEU A 118 -0.81 14.31 -1.78
C LEU A 118 -1.47 13.37 -2.79
N LEU A 119 -2.62 12.79 -2.43
CA LEU A 119 -3.38 11.92 -3.33
C LEU A 119 -3.89 12.68 -4.56
N GLU A 120 -4.33 13.92 -4.39
CA GLU A 120 -4.76 14.77 -5.50
C GLU A 120 -3.61 15.09 -6.46
N ALA A 121 -2.47 15.55 -5.93
CA ALA A 121 -1.29 15.84 -6.73
C ALA A 121 -0.76 14.59 -7.45
N PHE A 122 -0.78 13.44 -6.77
CA PHE A 122 -0.36 12.16 -7.34
C PHE A 122 -1.24 11.75 -8.52
N ARG A 123 -2.57 11.79 -8.37
CA ARG A 123 -3.52 11.47 -9.44
C ARG A 123 -3.39 12.40 -10.65
N LYS A 124 -3.07 13.67 -10.42
CA LYS A 124 -2.81 14.67 -11.47
C LYS A 124 -1.41 14.60 -12.08
N HIS A 125 -0.53 13.74 -11.56
CA HIS A 125 0.90 13.71 -11.93
C HIS A 125 1.62 15.05 -11.68
N GLU A 126 1.13 15.86 -10.73
CA GLU A 126 1.65 17.20 -10.39
C GLU A 126 2.58 17.17 -9.16
N MET A 127 3.24 16.02 -8.91
CA MET A 127 4.12 15.82 -7.75
C MET A 127 5.32 16.76 -7.72
N SER A 128 5.67 17.37 -8.86
CA SER A 128 6.74 18.37 -8.98
C SER A 128 6.48 19.63 -8.16
N SER A 129 5.21 20.05 -8.01
CA SER A 129 4.83 21.21 -7.18
C SER A 129 5.05 20.98 -5.67
N LEU A 130 5.16 19.71 -5.26
CA LEU A 130 5.39 19.27 -3.87
C LEU A 130 6.84 18.79 -3.64
N ARG A 131 7.76 19.07 -4.58
CA ARG A 131 9.19 18.84 -4.39
C ARG A 131 9.76 20.02 -3.59
N GLY A 132 9.77 19.89 -2.27
CA GLY A 132 10.59 20.73 -1.40
C GLY A 132 12.03 20.21 -1.31
N SER A 133 12.80 20.67 -0.31
CA SER A 133 14.06 20.01 0.05
C SER A 133 13.81 18.55 0.43
N GLY A 134 14.41 17.63 -0.32
CA GLY A 134 14.26 16.19 -0.13
C GLY A 134 15.16 15.44 -1.08
N THR A 135 15.50 14.21 -0.73
CA THR A 135 16.38 13.39 -1.58
C THR A 135 15.56 12.65 -2.66
N PRO A 136 16.18 12.27 -3.79
CA PRO A 136 15.52 11.44 -4.81
C PRO A 136 14.86 10.18 -4.23
N GLU A 137 15.52 9.55 -3.27
CA GLU A 137 15.04 8.33 -2.60
C GLU A 137 13.77 8.58 -1.80
N GLU A 138 13.66 9.73 -1.12
CA GLU A 138 12.46 10.14 -0.39
C GLU A 138 11.27 10.38 -1.33
N PHE A 139 11.53 11.01 -2.49
CA PHE A 139 10.50 11.23 -3.50
C PHE A 139 9.99 9.91 -4.09
N ASP A 140 10.89 8.99 -4.40
CA ASP A 140 10.56 7.67 -4.94
C ASP A 140 9.78 6.83 -3.93
N MET A 141 10.23 6.80 -2.68
CA MET A 141 9.52 6.11 -1.60
C MET A 141 8.12 6.70 -1.38
N ARG A 142 8.00 8.03 -1.38
CA ARG A 142 6.70 8.73 -1.30
C ARG A 142 5.79 8.32 -2.44
N ASN A 143 6.29 8.29 -3.69
CA ASN A 143 5.49 7.92 -4.86
C ASN A 143 5.04 6.46 -4.80
N LYS A 144 5.92 5.53 -4.40
CA LYS A 144 5.56 4.10 -4.20
C LYS A 144 4.46 3.94 -3.15
N LEU A 145 4.56 4.65 -2.03
CA LEU A 145 3.53 4.63 -0.97
C LEU A 145 2.21 5.25 -1.43
N LEU A 146 2.24 6.35 -2.20
CA LEU A 146 1.03 6.97 -2.74
C LEU A 146 0.35 6.09 -3.80
N ALA A 147 1.11 5.34 -4.58
CA ALA A 147 0.56 4.34 -5.50
C ALA A 147 -0.22 3.25 -4.74
N ILE A 148 0.37 2.71 -3.66
CA ILE A 148 -0.30 1.77 -2.76
C ILE A 148 -1.57 2.39 -2.19
N LEU A 149 -1.45 3.59 -1.59
CA LEU A 149 -2.57 4.26 -0.92
C LEU A 149 -3.73 4.56 -1.88
N THR A 150 -3.43 5.04 -3.08
CA THR A 150 -4.43 5.32 -4.13
C THR A 150 -5.22 4.07 -4.47
N ARG A 151 -4.55 2.93 -4.67
CA ARG A 151 -5.21 1.65 -4.95
C ARG A 151 -6.20 1.25 -3.85
N VAL A 152 -5.81 1.34 -2.57
CA VAL A 152 -6.69 0.96 -1.46
C VAL A 152 -7.87 1.94 -1.29
N VAL A 153 -7.63 3.25 -1.50
CA VAL A 153 -8.68 4.28 -1.44
C VAL A 153 -9.66 4.15 -2.60
N ASP A 154 -9.19 3.82 -3.80
CA ASP A 154 -10.04 3.59 -4.97
C ASP A 154 -10.91 2.34 -4.76
N GLU A 155 -10.35 1.24 -4.25
CA GLU A 155 -11.12 0.04 -3.88
C GLU A 155 -12.19 0.34 -2.81
N GLN A 156 -11.93 1.28 -1.91
CA GLN A 156 -12.92 1.74 -0.94
C GLN A 156 -14.06 2.55 -1.56
N THR A 157 -13.77 3.39 -2.56
CA THR A 157 -14.72 4.36 -3.12
C THR A 157 -15.50 3.81 -4.31
N LEU A 158 -14.89 2.93 -5.11
CA LEU A 158 -15.48 2.36 -6.32
C LEU A 158 -16.42 1.18 -6.03
N ASN A 159 -16.18 0.43 -4.95
CA ASN A 159 -16.95 -0.77 -4.64
C ASN A 159 -18.24 -0.44 -3.89
N LYS A 160 -19.35 -0.36 -4.63
CA LYS A 160 -20.71 -0.49 -4.05
C LYS A 160 -21.10 -1.97 -4.06
N GLY A 161 -21.39 -2.55 -2.90
CA GLY A 161 -21.94 -3.92 -2.81
C GLY A 161 -21.45 -4.73 -1.60
N ALA A 162 -22.06 -5.91 -1.43
CA ALA A 162 -21.84 -6.80 -0.29
C ALA A 162 -20.39 -7.32 -0.15
N MET A 163 -19.61 -7.31 -1.24
CA MET A 163 -18.20 -7.76 -1.24
C MET A 163 -17.17 -6.65 -1.03
N ARG A 164 -17.62 -5.39 -0.83
CA ARG A 164 -16.73 -4.23 -0.63
C ARG A 164 -15.73 -4.48 0.49
N GLU A 165 -16.21 -4.91 1.65
CA GLU A 165 -15.37 -5.10 2.82
C GLU A 165 -14.27 -6.14 2.59
N LYS A 166 -14.61 -7.28 1.96
CA LYS A 166 -13.64 -8.32 1.63
C LYS A 166 -12.57 -7.84 0.65
N ARG A 167 -12.96 -7.08 -0.38
CA ARG A 167 -12.01 -6.52 -1.37
C ARG A 167 -11.10 -5.47 -0.74
N VAL A 168 -11.65 -4.59 0.07
CA VAL A 168 -10.91 -3.59 0.83
C VAL A 168 -9.92 -4.25 1.78
N GLN A 169 -10.32 -5.30 2.50
CA GLN A 169 -9.43 -6.05 3.38
C GLN A 169 -8.32 -6.74 2.59
N ALA A 170 -8.62 -7.35 1.45
CA ALA A 170 -7.61 -7.95 0.58
C ALA A 170 -6.63 -6.89 0.04
N ALA A 171 -7.12 -5.73 -0.42
CA ALA A 171 -6.30 -4.62 -0.87
C ALA A 171 -5.42 -4.07 0.27
N LEU A 172 -5.95 -4.01 1.49
CA LEU A 172 -5.20 -3.59 2.67
C LEU A 172 -4.10 -4.59 3.05
N GLN A 173 -4.38 -5.90 2.99
CA GLN A 173 -3.36 -6.93 3.22
C GLN A 173 -2.22 -6.83 2.20
N VAL A 174 -2.55 -6.66 0.93
CA VAL A 174 -1.54 -6.42 -0.13
C VAL A 174 -0.75 -5.16 0.17
N ALA A 175 -1.41 -4.08 0.57
CA ALA A 175 -0.75 -2.82 0.93
C ALA A 175 0.21 -2.95 2.12
N GLN A 176 -0.18 -3.72 3.14
CA GLN A 176 0.68 -4.01 4.30
C GLN A 176 1.90 -4.83 3.91
N HIS A 177 1.72 -5.88 3.10
CA HIS A 177 2.84 -6.67 2.59
C HIS A 177 3.80 -5.85 1.72
N SER A 178 3.27 -5.04 0.80
CA SER A 178 4.09 -4.13 -0.02
C SER A 178 4.82 -3.08 0.83
N LEU A 179 4.22 -2.64 1.94
CA LEU A 179 4.89 -1.74 2.88
C LEU A 179 6.06 -2.45 3.57
N GLU A 180 5.88 -3.67 4.05
CA GLU A 180 6.94 -4.47 4.69
C GLU A 180 8.11 -4.76 3.73
N GLU A 181 7.83 -5.00 2.46
CA GLU A 181 8.84 -5.18 1.41
C GLU A 181 9.68 -3.91 1.19
N LEU A 182 9.02 -2.74 1.16
CA LEU A 182 9.69 -1.43 1.06
C LEU A 182 10.52 -1.11 2.29
N GLU A 183 10.08 -1.53 3.49
CA GLU A 183 10.83 -1.33 4.73
C GLU A 183 12.05 -2.26 4.82
N SER A 184 11.91 -3.51 4.39
CA SER A 184 13.01 -4.48 4.31
C SER A 184 14.10 -4.02 3.34
N SER A 185 13.71 -3.41 2.22
CA SER A 185 14.65 -2.89 1.23
C SER A 185 15.53 -1.75 1.77
N VAL A 186 14.98 -0.91 2.67
CA VAL A 186 15.72 0.20 3.29
C VAL A 186 16.69 -0.30 4.37
N ALA A 187 16.32 -1.35 5.12
CA ALA A 187 17.15 -1.89 6.19
C ALA A 187 18.45 -2.54 5.69
N MET A 188 18.45 -3.12 4.48
CA MET A 188 19.63 -3.76 3.87
C MET A 188 20.71 -2.77 3.39
N LEU A 189 20.39 -1.50 3.22
CA LEU A 189 21.32 -0.48 2.70
C LEU A 189 22.06 0.30 3.80
N VAL A 190 21.79 0.03 5.07
CA VAL A 190 22.61 0.55 6.16
C VAL A 190 23.70 -0.47 6.42
N PRO A 191 24.94 -0.28 5.91
CA PRO A 191 26.05 -1.11 6.31
C PRO A 191 26.21 -0.93 7.82
N SER A 192 25.94 -2.00 8.58
CA SER A 192 26.44 -2.13 9.95
C SER A 192 27.95 -1.90 9.88
N SER A 193 28.38 -0.66 10.14
CA SER A 193 29.78 -0.34 10.45
C SER A 193 30.09 -0.92 11.83
N ALA A 194 30.12 -2.25 11.90
CA ALA A 194 30.65 -3.00 13.00
C ALA A 194 32.17 -3.08 12.79
N GLY A 195 32.87 -2.20 13.50
CA GLY A 195 34.15 -2.48 14.14
C GLY A 195 35.28 -3.08 13.30
N LEU A 196 36.18 -2.21 12.82
CA LEU A 196 37.57 -2.58 12.54
C LEU A 196 38.52 -1.68 13.35
N THR A 197 38.54 -1.83 14.68
CA THR A 197 39.72 -1.46 15.48
C THR A 197 39.93 -2.48 16.61
N SER A 198 40.77 -3.48 16.38
CA SER A 198 41.51 -4.14 17.46
C SER A 198 42.75 -4.80 16.90
N SER A 199 43.85 -4.04 16.89
CA SER A 199 45.21 -4.58 16.83
C SER A 199 45.50 -5.38 18.11
N PRO A 200 46.20 -6.53 18.02
CA PRO A 200 46.71 -7.22 19.19
C PRO A 200 48.14 -6.73 19.49
N ALA A 201 48.40 -6.35 20.74
CA ALA A 201 49.50 -6.88 21.56
C ALA A 201 49.98 -5.89 22.66
N VAL A 202 50.41 -6.50 23.76
CA VAL A 202 51.41 -6.05 24.75
C VAL A 202 50.88 -5.52 26.11
N SER A 203 50.91 -6.46 27.06
CA SER A 203 51.30 -6.39 28.49
C SER A 203 50.62 -5.43 29.49
N THR A 204 50.02 -6.07 30.51
CA THR A 204 49.77 -5.66 31.92
C THR A 204 51.03 -5.21 32.70
N PRO A 205 50.98 -4.80 34.00
CA PRO A 205 50.01 -4.10 34.90
C PRO A 205 50.71 -2.91 35.68
N PRO A 206 50.30 -2.32 36.86
CA PRO A 206 49.26 -2.73 37.82
C PRO A 206 48.44 -1.66 38.62
N THR A 207 47.35 -2.18 39.22
CA THR A 207 46.67 -1.85 40.51
C THR A 207 46.54 -0.42 41.04
N ILE A 208 45.28 0.03 41.21
CA ILE A 208 44.78 0.72 42.43
C ILE A 208 43.30 0.29 42.69
N PRO A 209 42.90 -0.08 43.93
CA PRO A 209 41.53 -0.41 44.33
C PRO A 209 40.85 0.73 45.12
N LEU A 210 39.51 0.93 44.98
CA LEU A 210 38.58 1.67 45.88
C LEU A 210 37.35 2.10 45.02
N MET A 211 36.06 1.96 45.31
CA MET A 211 35.21 1.46 46.41
C MET A 211 33.83 1.09 45.82
N PRO A 212 33.02 0.25 46.47
CA PRO A 212 31.63 0.00 46.09
C PRO A 212 30.68 1.03 46.74
N ILE A 213 29.90 1.75 45.94
CA ILE A 213 28.77 2.57 46.42
C ILE A 213 27.53 1.68 46.52
N ALA A 214 26.99 1.60 47.74
CA ALA A 214 25.81 0.83 48.11
C ALA A 214 24.48 1.47 47.64
N PRO A 215 23.40 0.69 47.54
CA PRO A 215 22.05 1.20 47.27
C PRO A 215 21.35 1.69 48.55
N ALA A 216 20.66 2.83 48.46
CA ALA A 216 19.82 3.37 49.53
C ALA A 216 18.37 2.82 49.47
N PRO A 217 17.73 2.52 50.62
CA PRO A 217 16.35 2.05 50.67
C PRO A 217 15.30 3.12 51.03
N ALA A 218 14.08 2.85 50.56
CA ALA A 218 12.76 3.18 51.13
C ALA A 218 12.30 4.64 51.25
N SER A 219 11.11 4.91 50.70
CA SER A 219 10.10 5.74 51.35
C SER A 219 8.71 5.21 51.05
N THR A 220 8.06 4.79 52.13
CA THR A 220 6.66 4.39 52.26
C THR A 220 5.80 5.65 52.49
N SER A 221 4.68 5.78 51.80
CA SER A 221 3.49 6.54 52.25
C SER A 221 2.26 5.89 51.60
N THR A 222 1.48 5.05 52.31
CA THR A 222 0.25 5.38 53.07
C THR A 222 -0.67 6.45 52.46
N GLY A 223 -1.75 5.96 51.84
CA GLY A 223 -3.12 6.36 52.20
C GLY A 223 -3.80 7.41 51.33
N ALA A 224 -4.81 7.00 50.54
CA ALA A 224 -6.11 7.67 50.50
C ALA A 224 -7.17 6.83 49.76
N VAL A 225 -8.25 6.60 50.50
CA VAL A 225 -9.53 5.98 50.17
C VAL A 225 -10.31 6.79 49.12
N SER A 226 -10.93 6.13 48.13
CA SER A 226 -12.15 6.54 47.38
C SER A 226 -12.57 5.34 46.53
N ARG A 227 -13.55 4.48 46.86
CA ARG A 227 -15.00 4.65 47.10
C ARG A 227 -15.74 5.36 45.95
N GLY A 228 -16.59 4.59 45.25
CA GLY A 228 -17.49 4.98 44.15
C GLY A 228 -17.39 3.95 43.02
N SER A 229 -18.16 2.86 42.91
CA SER A 229 -19.58 2.60 43.14
C SER A 229 -20.54 3.39 42.24
N SER A 230 -20.74 2.89 41.03
CA SER A 230 -21.95 3.03 40.20
C SER A 230 -21.87 1.91 39.15
N SER A 231 -22.57 0.77 39.22
CA SER A 231 -23.96 0.48 39.60
C SER A 231 -24.98 1.38 38.91
N SER A 232 -25.28 1.04 37.66
CA SER A 232 -26.57 1.33 37.05
C SER A 232 -26.95 0.13 36.18
N SER A 233 -27.89 -0.65 36.70
CA SER A 233 -28.56 -1.79 36.08
C SER A 233 -29.26 -1.45 34.76
N PRO A 234 -29.58 -2.48 33.96
CA PRO A 234 -30.29 -2.34 32.69
C PRO A 234 -31.80 -2.20 32.95
N VAL A 235 -32.47 -1.31 32.22
CA VAL A 235 -33.93 -1.33 32.10
C VAL A 235 -34.28 -1.53 30.62
N GLN A 236 -34.91 -2.68 30.40
CA GLN A 236 -35.67 -3.02 29.22
C GLN A 236 -36.87 -2.07 29.13
N GLN A 237 -37.12 -1.49 27.96
CA GLN A 237 -38.48 -1.18 27.55
C GLN A 237 -38.73 -1.71 26.13
N THR A 238 -39.71 -2.60 26.14
CA THR A 238 -40.40 -3.26 25.05
C THR A 238 -41.13 -2.28 24.13
N ALA A 239 -41.14 -2.64 22.84
CA ALA A 239 -42.26 -2.59 21.90
C ALA A 239 -43.27 -1.42 21.98
N ALA A 240 -43.47 -0.74 20.86
CA ALA A 240 -44.67 -0.91 20.01
C ALA A 240 -44.92 0.32 19.11
N VAL A 241 -45.16 0.03 17.83
CA VAL A 241 -46.19 0.65 16.97
C VAL A 241 -46.01 2.13 16.57
N SER A 242 -45.73 2.34 15.27
CA SER A 242 -46.33 3.34 14.34
C SER A 242 -45.60 3.18 13.00
N ARG A 243 -46.06 2.39 12.02
CA ARG A 243 -47.11 2.72 11.02
C ARG A 243 -47.13 4.19 10.59
N SER A 244 -46.48 4.48 9.46
CA SER A 244 -46.66 5.64 8.59
C SER A 244 -45.94 5.29 7.27
N ASP A 245 -46.56 4.53 6.38
CA ASP A 245 -47.47 5.03 5.35
C ASP A 245 -46.92 6.19 4.50
N SER A 246 -46.73 5.85 3.22
CA SER A 246 -46.93 6.66 2.01
C SER A 246 -46.44 8.13 1.96
N ASN A 247 -45.42 8.36 1.12
CA ASN A 247 -45.38 9.49 0.15
C ASN A 247 -44.35 9.17 -0.94
N LYS A 248 -44.76 8.61 -2.09
CA LYS A 248 -45.21 9.32 -3.30
C LYS A 248 -44.31 10.50 -3.71
N ARG A 249 -43.63 10.27 -4.84
CA ARG A 249 -43.58 11.16 -6.01
C ARG A 249 -42.79 12.46 -5.85
N SER A 250 -41.61 12.49 -6.45
CA SER A 250 -41.10 13.71 -7.07
C SER A 250 -40.48 13.39 -8.43
N SER A 251 -41.35 13.28 -9.41
CA SER A 251 -41.01 13.42 -10.82
C SER A 251 -41.23 14.89 -11.17
N ARG A 252 -40.16 15.63 -11.43
CA ARG A 252 -40.17 16.92 -12.13
C ARG A 252 -39.31 16.73 -13.38
N THR A 253 -39.86 16.46 -14.55
CA THR A 253 -40.51 17.37 -15.51
C THR A 253 -39.67 18.59 -15.88
N THR A 254 -39.25 18.56 -17.16
CA THR A 254 -39.29 19.66 -18.14
C THR A 254 -38.44 20.91 -17.87
N SER A 255 -37.38 21.05 -18.66
CA SER A 255 -36.87 22.35 -19.11
C SER A 255 -36.72 22.29 -20.62
N ALA A 256 -37.73 22.81 -21.31
CA ALA A 256 -37.70 23.19 -22.71
C ALA A 256 -37.22 24.64 -22.81
N PHE A 257 -36.14 24.87 -23.54
CA PHE A 257 -35.68 26.15 -24.09
C PHE A 257 -34.72 25.80 -25.23
N ALA A 258 -34.72 26.38 -26.42
CA ALA A 258 -35.67 27.22 -27.11
C ALA A 258 -35.35 27.04 -28.60
N SER A 259 -36.40 27.00 -29.42
CA SER A 259 -36.30 27.09 -30.87
C SER A 259 -35.83 28.47 -31.28
N SER A 260 -34.72 28.55 -32.00
CA SER A 260 -34.41 29.71 -32.86
C SER A 260 -34.33 29.23 -34.30
N SER A 261 -35.33 29.65 -35.06
CA SER A 261 -35.44 29.64 -36.51
C SER A 261 -34.20 30.24 -37.19
N SER A 262 -33.66 29.54 -38.18
CA SER A 262 -32.89 30.14 -39.26
C SER A 262 -33.25 29.43 -40.57
N THR A 263 -34.10 30.10 -41.33
CA THR A 263 -34.48 29.79 -42.70
C THR A 263 -33.35 30.18 -43.63
N HIS A 264 -32.67 29.24 -44.27
CA HIS A 264 -32.13 29.44 -45.61
C HIS A 264 -32.20 28.14 -46.40
N GLU A 265 -33.18 28.11 -47.28
CA GLU A 265 -33.44 27.10 -48.29
C GLU A 265 -32.39 27.25 -49.40
N THR A 266 -31.56 26.22 -49.60
CA THR A 266 -30.82 26.05 -50.86
C THR A 266 -30.76 24.57 -51.19
N LYS A 267 -31.59 24.17 -52.15
CA LYS A 267 -31.67 22.83 -52.73
C LYS A 267 -30.31 22.42 -53.29
N ARG A 268 -29.71 21.37 -52.71
CA ARG A 268 -28.73 20.49 -53.36
C ARG A 268 -29.15 19.03 -53.15
N PRO A 269 -29.00 18.16 -54.17
CA PRO A 269 -29.43 16.77 -54.09
C PRO A 269 -28.56 16.04 -53.06
N ARG A 270 -29.21 15.52 -52.01
CA ARG A 270 -28.62 14.84 -50.85
C ARG A 270 -29.06 13.38 -50.86
N THR A 271 -28.41 12.60 -51.69
CA THR A 271 -28.34 11.14 -51.60
C THR A 271 -26.85 10.81 -51.55
N ASP A 272 -26.43 9.86 -50.69
CA ASP A 272 -25.06 9.29 -50.54
C ASP A 272 -24.38 9.49 -49.17
N LYS A 273 -25.01 10.18 -48.21
CA LYS A 273 -24.45 10.31 -46.84
C LYS A 273 -24.80 9.18 -45.87
N THR A 274 -25.60 8.19 -46.28
CA THR A 274 -26.06 7.10 -45.40
C THR A 274 -25.12 5.90 -45.42
N ALA A 275 -24.42 5.62 -46.54
CA ALA A 275 -23.53 4.46 -46.66
C ALA A 275 -22.30 4.58 -45.75
N VAL A 276 -21.63 5.74 -45.76
CA VAL A 276 -20.42 5.98 -44.93
C VAL A 276 -20.72 5.89 -43.42
N SER A 277 -21.96 6.16 -43.00
CA SER A 277 -22.34 6.05 -41.59
C SER A 277 -22.54 4.59 -41.13
N MET A 278 -22.86 3.68 -42.04
CA MET A 278 -23.03 2.26 -41.70
C MET A 278 -21.68 1.56 -41.58
N ASP A 279 -20.71 1.90 -42.43
CA ASP A 279 -19.35 1.33 -42.37
C ASP A 279 -18.67 1.67 -41.03
N VAL A 280 -18.75 2.93 -40.59
CA VAL A 280 -18.21 3.34 -39.28
C VAL A 280 -18.90 2.62 -38.12
N ALA A 281 -20.19 2.32 -38.24
CA ALA A 281 -20.91 1.58 -37.21
C ALA A 281 -20.46 0.11 -37.13
N LEU A 282 -20.20 -0.52 -38.28
CA LEU A 282 -19.67 -1.89 -38.36
C LEU A 282 -18.25 -1.97 -37.79
N ASP A 283 -17.38 -1.01 -38.11
CA ASP A 283 -16.01 -0.96 -37.58
C ASP A 283 -15.98 -0.85 -36.05
N LEU A 284 -16.89 -0.05 -35.47
CA LEU A 284 -17.02 0.08 -34.01
C LEU A 284 -17.55 -1.21 -33.36
N GLU A 285 -18.46 -1.91 -34.02
CA GLU A 285 -18.97 -3.21 -33.56
C GLU A 285 -17.87 -4.29 -33.61
N GLU A 286 -17.08 -4.33 -34.68
CA GLU A 286 -15.92 -5.22 -34.79
C GLU A 286 -14.87 -4.94 -33.71
N GLN A 287 -14.55 -3.66 -33.48
CA GLN A 287 -13.61 -3.27 -32.44
C GLN A 287 -14.10 -3.69 -31.05
N LYS A 288 -15.40 -3.54 -30.78
CA LYS A 288 -16.02 -3.99 -29.53
C LYS A 288 -15.93 -5.52 -29.37
N LEU A 289 -16.14 -6.26 -30.45
CA LEU A 289 -16.08 -7.72 -30.44
C LEU A 289 -14.65 -8.22 -30.16
N ARG A 290 -13.62 -7.59 -30.74
CA ARG A 290 -12.21 -7.86 -30.42
C ARG A 290 -11.85 -7.59 -28.95
N LEU A 291 -12.41 -6.54 -28.36
CA LEU A 291 -12.16 -6.23 -26.95
C LEU A 291 -12.82 -7.26 -26.01
N GLU A 292 -14.02 -7.72 -26.36
CA GLU A 292 -14.69 -8.78 -25.61
C GLU A 292 -13.95 -10.11 -25.75
N GLU A 293 -13.49 -10.46 -26.95
CA GLU A 293 -12.67 -11.65 -27.20
C GLU A 293 -11.38 -11.62 -26.36
N ARG A 294 -10.69 -10.47 -26.30
CA ARG A 294 -9.51 -10.30 -25.45
C ARG A 294 -9.83 -10.44 -23.96
N ARG A 295 -11.01 -9.99 -23.52
CA ARG A 295 -11.46 -10.13 -22.14
C ARG A 295 -11.72 -11.59 -21.79
N VAL A 296 -12.38 -12.34 -22.68
CA VAL A 296 -12.62 -13.77 -22.52
C VAL A 296 -11.31 -14.54 -22.47
N ALA A 297 -10.35 -14.24 -23.35
CA ALA A 297 -9.04 -14.89 -23.34
C ALA A 297 -8.28 -14.72 -22.00
N LEU A 298 -8.32 -13.52 -21.41
CA LEU A 298 -7.72 -13.28 -20.09
C LEU A 298 -8.44 -14.02 -18.96
N GLU A 299 -9.77 -14.19 -19.07
CA GLU A 299 -10.55 -14.95 -18.11
C GLU A 299 -10.27 -16.46 -18.22
N GLU A 300 -10.10 -16.97 -19.45
CA GLU A 300 -9.69 -18.36 -19.72
C GLU A 300 -8.28 -18.64 -19.19
N GLU A 301 -7.32 -17.73 -19.41
CA GLU A 301 -5.96 -17.86 -18.87
C GLU A 301 -5.97 -17.89 -17.34
N ARG A 302 -6.77 -17.02 -16.71
CA ARG A 302 -6.95 -17.01 -15.26
C ARG A 302 -7.53 -18.33 -14.74
N LEU A 303 -8.55 -18.88 -15.42
CA LEU A 303 -9.15 -20.17 -15.06
C LEU A 303 -8.16 -21.32 -15.24
N ALA A 304 -7.33 -21.29 -16.28
CA ALA A 304 -6.27 -22.28 -16.50
C ALA A 304 -5.23 -22.25 -15.37
N TRP A 305 -4.81 -21.05 -14.96
CA TRP A 305 -3.90 -20.87 -13.83
C TRP A 305 -4.51 -21.37 -12.50
N GLU A 306 -5.78 -21.05 -12.26
CA GLU A 306 -6.50 -21.51 -11.06
C GLU A 306 -6.63 -23.04 -11.03
N LYS A 307 -6.92 -23.66 -12.19
CA LYS A 307 -6.98 -25.12 -12.34
C LYS A 307 -5.61 -25.78 -12.10
N GLN A 308 -4.53 -25.22 -12.63
CA GLN A 308 -3.17 -25.72 -12.40
C GLN A 308 -2.81 -25.66 -10.91
N LYS A 309 -3.11 -24.54 -10.25
CA LYS A 309 -2.88 -24.38 -8.81
C LYS A 309 -3.68 -25.41 -7.99
N ALA A 310 -4.96 -25.62 -8.31
CA ALA A 310 -5.78 -26.62 -7.64
C ALA A 310 -5.24 -28.04 -7.83
N GLN A 311 -4.67 -28.34 -9.01
CA GLN A 311 -4.01 -29.61 -9.28
C GLN A 311 -2.73 -29.79 -8.46
N GLN A 312 -1.91 -28.74 -8.35
CA GLN A 312 -0.71 -28.75 -7.51
C GLN A 312 -1.07 -28.97 -6.03
N ASP A 313 -2.04 -28.23 -5.50
CA ASP A 313 -2.51 -28.39 -4.12
C ASP A 313 -3.01 -29.82 -3.86
N GLY A 314 -3.67 -30.43 -4.86
CA GLY A 314 -4.10 -31.84 -4.81
C GLY A 314 -2.93 -32.81 -4.74
N GLN A 315 -1.87 -32.58 -5.53
CA GLN A 315 -0.65 -33.39 -5.52
C GLN A 315 0.09 -33.26 -4.19
N GLU A 316 0.22 -32.04 -3.64
CA GLU A 316 0.86 -31.81 -2.35
C GLU A 316 0.12 -32.51 -1.20
N ARG A 317 -1.22 -32.45 -1.21
CA ARG A 317 -2.05 -33.20 -0.25
C ARG A 317 -1.87 -34.70 -0.38
N GLN A 318 -1.82 -35.22 -1.61
CA GLN A 318 -1.61 -36.64 -1.85
C GLN A 318 -0.23 -37.09 -1.35
N ALA A 319 0.81 -36.31 -1.62
CA ALA A 319 2.17 -36.58 -1.13
C ALA A 319 2.23 -36.63 0.41
N LEU A 320 1.54 -35.71 1.10
CA LEU A 320 1.44 -35.74 2.57
C LEU A 320 0.76 -37.01 3.09
N LEU A 321 -0.32 -37.45 2.42
CA LEU A 321 -1.02 -38.69 2.79
C LEU A 321 -0.13 -39.92 2.57
N ASP A 322 0.65 -39.95 1.49
CA ASP A 322 1.57 -41.06 1.21
C ASP A 322 2.72 -41.12 2.23
N VAL A 323 3.25 -39.97 2.69
CA VAL A 323 4.22 -39.91 3.80
C VAL A 323 3.61 -40.47 5.09
N LEU A 324 2.39 -40.07 5.44
CA LEU A 324 1.70 -40.59 6.63
C LEU A 324 1.44 -42.10 6.52
N ARG A 325 1.08 -42.59 5.33
CA ARG A 325 0.92 -44.03 5.08
C ARG A 325 2.24 -44.78 5.25
N ALA A 326 3.34 -44.25 4.72
CA ALA A 326 4.66 -44.86 4.86
C ALA A 326 5.13 -44.91 6.32
N GLN A 327 4.92 -43.82 7.07
CA GLN A 327 5.19 -43.79 8.52
C GLN A 327 4.34 -44.83 9.27
N GLY A 328 3.06 -44.95 8.94
CA GLY A 328 2.17 -45.97 9.50
C GLY A 328 2.65 -47.41 9.22
N SER A 329 3.16 -47.67 8.01
CA SER A 329 3.73 -48.98 7.64
C SER A 329 4.97 -49.31 8.46
N LEU A 330 5.89 -48.35 8.62
CA LEU A 330 7.11 -48.54 9.41
C LEU A 330 6.80 -48.84 10.88
N VAL A 331 5.84 -48.12 11.47
CA VAL A 331 5.40 -48.36 12.85
C VAL A 331 4.77 -49.76 12.99
N ALA A 332 3.99 -50.20 12.00
CA ALA A 332 3.41 -51.53 12.00
C ALA A 332 4.49 -52.63 11.92
N GLU A 333 5.50 -52.48 11.07
CA GLU A 333 6.63 -53.42 10.97
C GLU A 333 7.42 -53.52 12.28
N LEU A 334 7.72 -52.38 12.92
CA LEU A 334 8.39 -52.35 14.23
C LEU A 334 7.57 -53.07 15.30
N LEU A 335 6.25 -52.91 15.30
CA LEU A 335 5.35 -53.63 16.22
C LEU A 335 5.33 -55.13 15.96
N VAL A 336 5.41 -55.56 14.69
CA VAL A 336 5.52 -57.00 14.35
C VAL A 336 6.84 -57.56 14.84
N HIS A 337 7.97 -56.87 14.60
CA HIS A 337 9.29 -57.29 15.06
C HIS A 337 9.39 -57.41 16.59
N LEU A 338 8.72 -56.51 17.33
CA LEU A 338 8.64 -56.59 18.79
C LEU A 338 7.76 -57.74 19.29
N ARG A 339 6.77 -58.18 18.50
CA ARG A 339 5.86 -59.28 18.85
C ARG A 339 6.40 -60.65 18.48
N THR A 340 7.30 -60.76 17.52
CA THR A 340 8.01 -61.99 17.21
C THR A 340 9.24 -62.07 18.10
N PRO A 341 9.18 -62.75 19.28
CA PRO A 341 10.38 -62.99 20.06
C PRO A 341 11.39 -63.69 19.16
N LYS A 342 12.62 -63.22 19.19
CA LYS A 342 13.77 -63.77 18.49
C LYS A 342 14.04 -65.19 19.03
N GLU A 343 13.31 -66.20 18.55
CA GLU A 343 13.46 -67.61 18.94
C GLU A 343 14.77 -68.26 18.43
N ALA A 344 15.70 -67.49 17.85
CA ALA A 344 16.90 -68.02 17.22
C ALA A 344 18.17 -67.91 18.09
N LEU A 345 18.09 -68.22 19.39
CA LEU A 345 19.29 -68.32 20.24
C LEU A 345 19.54 -69.67 20.90
N ASP A 346 18.64 -70.65 20.76
CA ASP A 346 18.83 -71.99 21.34
C ASP A 346 18.81 -73.08 20.26
N SER A 347 19.90 -73.19 19.49
CA SER A 347 20.30 -74.43 18.81
C SER A 347 21.81 -74.39 18.60
N HIS A 348 22.54 -74.26 19.71
CA HIS A 348 23.99 -74.47 19.77
C HIS A 348 24.31 -75.41 20.95
N ASP A 349 23.62 -76.55 20.96
CA ASP A 349 24.02 -77.81 21.59
C ASP A 349 23.91 -78.87 20.46
N LEU A 350 24.77 -79.85 20.26
CA LEU A 350 26.05 -80.24 20.84
C LEU A 350 26.63 -81.28 19.86
#